data_AF-A0A9E5IX72-F1
#
_entry.id   AF-A0A9E5IX72-F1
#
_cell.length_a   1.000
_cell.length_b   1.000
_cell.length_c   1.000
_cell.angle_alpha   90.00
_cell.angle_beta   90.00
_cell.angle_gamma   90.00
#
_symmetry.space_group_name_H-M   'P 1'
#
loop_
_entity.id
_entity.type
_entity.pdbx_description
1 polymer ?
#
loop_
_entity_poly.entity_id
_entity_poly.type
_entity_poly.pdbx_seq_one_letter_code
_entity_poly.pdbx_strand_id
1 'polypeptide(L)' 'MNENASTGHGAAPDTASSVAPKVGFVSLGCPKALTDSELILTQLSAEGYQTSKTFEGADLVIVNTCGFIDDAV' A
#
# COMPACT_ATOMS: atom_id res chain seq x y z
N MET A 1 -21.22 -30.60 9.27
CA MET A 1 -20.53 -29.50 9.95
C MET A 1 -19.90 -28.63 8.88
N ASN A 2 -20.59 -27.58 8.45
CA ASN A 2 -20.10 -26.62 7.46
C ASN A 2 -19.50 -25.44 8.25
N GLU A 3 -18.20 -25.26 8.15
CA GLU A 3 -17.51 -24.10 8.74
C GLU A 3 -17.51 -22.95 7.73
N ASN A 4 -18.31 -21.94 8.06
CA ASN A 4 -18.27 -20.62 7.46
C ASN A 4 -17.02 -19.89 7.97
N ALA A 5 -16.06 -19.59 7.10
CA ALA A 5 -14.93 -18.74 7.44
C ALA A 5 -14.63 -17.73 6.33
N SER A 6 -15.01 -16.49 6.64
CA SER A 6 -14.27 -15.27 6.32
C SER A 6 -14.23 -14.82 4.86
N THR A 7 -15.06 -13.83 4.56
CA THR A 7 -14.84 -12.82 3.52
C THR A 7 -13.51 -12.11 3.78
N GLY A 8 -12.42 -12.68 3.28
CA GLY A 8 -11.16 -11.98 3.11
C GLY A 8 -11.29 -10.98 1.98
N HIS A 9 -11.33 -9.68 2.30
CA HIS A 9 -11.13 -8.59 1.35
C HIS A 9 -9.64 -8.46 1.00
N GLY A 10 -9.01 -9.58 0.64
CA GLY A 10 -7.73 -9.57 -0.05
C GLY A 10 -8.06 -9.56 -1.53
N ALA A 11 -8.23 -8.36 -2.11
CA ALA A 11 -8.31 -8.23 -3.55
C ALA A 11 -6.95 -8.65 -4.14
N ALA A 12 -6.79 -9.96 -4.37
CA ALA A 12 -5.77 -10.46 -5.27
C ALA A 12 -6.05 -9.86 -6.67
N PRO A 13 -5.02 -9.46 -7.43
CA PRO A 13 -5.24 -8.92 -8.76
C PRO A 13 -5.86 -10.02 -9.62
N ASP A 14 -7.11 -9.80 -10.03
CA ASP A 14 -7.82 -10.66 -10.96
C ASP A 14 -6.99 -10.80 -12.24
N THR A 15 -6.79 -12.06 -12.62
CA THR A 15 -5.98 -12.53 -13.73
C THR A 15 -6.44 -11.91 -15.07
N ALA A 16 -5.98 -10.71 -15.40
CA ALA A 16 -6.09 -10.12 -16.74
C ALA A 16 -5.00 -9.06 -16.98
N SER A 17 -4.01 -9.42 -17.80
CA SER A 17 -2.85 -8.64 -18.29
C SER A 17 -1.57 -8.69 -17.42
N SER A 18 -0.48 -9.09 -18.07
CA SER A 18 0.86 -9.38 -17.55
C SER A 18 1.68 -8.15 -17.13
N VAL A 19 1.03 -7.09 -16.64
CA VAL A 19 1.70 -5.86 -16.20
C VAL A 19 1.52 -5.76 -14.70
N ALA A 20 2.63 -5.74 -13.97
CA ALA A 20 2.64 -5.51 -12.54
C ALA A 20 1.92 -4.19 -12.20
N PRO A 21 0.90 -4.20 -11.32
CA PRO A 21 0.19 -2.98 -10.93
C PRO A 21 1.14 -1.96 -10.29
N LYS A 22 0.91 -0.67 -10.56
CA LYS A 22 1.73 0.44 -10.08
C LYS A 22 1.10 1.10 -8.85
N VAL A 23 1.88 1.21 -7.79
CA VAL A 23 1.50 1.86 -6.53
C VAL A 23 2.24 3.18 -6.37
N GLY A 24 1.48 4.27 -6.17
CA GLY A 24 2.00 5.54 -5.68
C GLY A 24 1.97 5.57 -4.15
N PHE A 25 2.96 6.19 -3.52
CA PHE A 25 3.05 6.25 -2.06
C PHE A 25 3.37 7.68 -1.62
N VAL A 26 2.63 8.19 -0.64
CA VAL A 26 2.88 9.49 -0.02
C VAL A 26 2.73 9.39 1.49
N SER A 27 3.71 9.95 2.22
CA SER A 27 3.63 10.11 3.66
C SER A 27 3.33 11.56 4.00
N LEU A 28 2.20 11.78 4.68
CA LEU A 28 1.75 13.06 5.18
C LEU A 28 1.88 13.03 6.71
N GLY A 29 3.05 13.38 7.25
CA GLY A 29 3.23 13.34 8.70
C GLY A 29 4.67 13.47 9.17
N CYS A 30 4.91 12.98 10.39
CA CYS A 30 6.17 13.09 11.11
C CYS A 30 7.21 12.05 10.65
N PRO A 31 8.50 12.23 10.96
CA PRO A 31 9.59 11.35 10.52
C PRO A 31 9.45 9.87 10.91
N LYS A 32 8.67 9.53 11.95
CA LYS A 32 8.35 8.13 12.31
C LYS A 32 7.59 7.39 11.19
N ALA A 33 6.84 8.10 10.36
CA ALA A 33 6.12 7.51 9.23
C ALA A 33 7.05 7.02 8.11
N LEU A 34 8.32 7.44 8.08
CA LEU A 34 9.26 7.10 7.01
C LEU A 34 9.74 5.65 7.09
N THR A 35 10.10 5.16 8.28
CA THR A 35 10.52 3.75 8.47
C THR A 35 9.40 2.78 8.08
N ASP A 36 8.16 3.09 8.44
CA ASP A 36 7.00 2.28 8.03
C ASP A 36 6.81 2.29 6.51
N SER A 37 7.04 3.44 5.87
CA SER A 37 6.95 3.58 4.41
C SER A 37 7.96 2.70 3.68
N GLU A 38 9.19 2.62 4.17
CA GLU A 38 10.24 1.76 3.60
C GLU A 38 9.88 0.27 3.71
N LEU A 39 9.33 -0.14 4.85
CA LEU A 39 8.86 -1.51 5.05
C LEU A 39 7.70 -1.86 4.10
N ILE A 40 6.71 -0.97 3.98
CA ILE A 40 5.55 -1.17 3.09
C ILE A 40 6.01 -1.28 1.62
N LEU A 41 6.89 -0.39 1.17
CA LEU A 41 7.41 -0.41 -0.21
C LEU A 41 8.23 -1.66 -0.50
N THR A 42 8.99 -2.16 0.48
CA THR A 42 9.76 -3.40 0.35
C THR A 42 8.84 -4.61 0.20
N GLN A 43 7.78 -4.71 1.01
CA GLN A 43 6.82 -5.79 0.94
C GLN A 43 6.05 -5.79 -0.39
N LEU A 44 5.57 -4.61 -0.84
CA LEU A 44 4.91 -4.47 -2.14
C LEU A 44 5.83 -4.89 -3.30
N SER A 45 7.12 -4.54 -3.23
CA SER A 45 8.09 -4.97 -4.23
C SER A 45 8.27 -6.49 -4.23
N ALA A 46 8.30 -7.12 -3.05
CA ALA A 46 8.41 -8.57 -2.91
C ALA A 46 7.16 -9.32 -3.44
N GLU A 47 5.99 -8.68 -3.40
CA GLU A 47 4.74 -9.20 -3.95
C GLU A 47 4.57 -8.93 -5.46
N GLY A 48 5.53 -8.22 -6.08
CA GLY A 48 5.57 -7.98 -7.52
C GLY A 48 4.86 -6.71 -7.98
N TYR A 49 4.53 -5.80 -7.07
CA TYR A 49 4.04 -4.47 -7.44
C TYR A 49 5.17 -3.57 -7.94
N GLN A 50 4.84 -2.66 -8.85
CA GLN A 50 5.74 -1.59 -9.28
C GLN A 50 5.45 -0.30 -8.52
N THR A 51 6.45 0.55 -8.32
CA THR A 51 6.25 1.89 -7.74
C THR A 51 6.08 2.93 -8.84
N SER A 52 5.08 3.81 -8.68
CA SER A 52 4.91 4.98 -9.54
C SER A 52 5.57 6.21 -8.91
N LYS A 53 6.19 7.04 -9.75
CA LYS A 53 6.76 8.34 -9.36
C LYS A 53 5.74 9.48 -9.35
N THR A 54 4.55 9.26 -9.93
CA THR A 54 3.46 10.24 -10.01
C THR A 54 2.13 9.59 -9.67
N PHE A 55 1.16 10.38 -9.21
CA PHE A 55 -0.16 9.84 -8.87
C PHE A 55 -0.96 9.45 -10.11
N GLU A 56 -0.82 10.20 -11.20
CA GLU A 56 -1.50 9.92 -12.48
C GLU A 56 -1.01 8.61 -13.14
N GLY A 57 0.20 8.16 -12.79
CA GLY A 57 0.79 6.92 -13.29
C GLY A 57 0.57 5.71 -12.38
N ALA A 58 -0.19 5.86 -11.31
CA ALA A 58 -0.47 4.80 -10.33
C ALA A 58 -1.87 4.22 -10.53
N ASP A 59 -1.98 2.90 -10.38
CA ASP A 59 -3.26 2.18 -10.33
C ASP A 59 -3.88 2.26 -8.92
N LEU A 60 -3.04 2.46 -7.91
CA LEU A 60 -3.41 2.63 -6.49
C LEU A 60 -2.49 3.67 -5.83
N VAL A 61 -3.04 4.51 -4.95
CA VAL A 61 -2.24 5.43 -4.12
C VAL A 61 -2.43 5.10 -2.63
N ILE A 62 -1.32 4.90 -1.93
CA ILE A 62 -1.28 4.76 -0.47
C ILE A 62 -0.91 6.11 0.14
N VAL A 63 -1.74 6.59 1.07
CA VAL A 63 -1.49 7.79 1.87
C VAL A 63 -1.24 7.37 3.31
N ASN A 64 0.02 7.43 3.74
CA ASN A 64 0.41 7.17 5.12
C ASN A 64 0.34 8.49 5.91
N THR A 65 -0.62 8.61 6.82
CA THR A 65 -0.80 9.81 7.64
C THR A 65 -0.53 9.51 9.10
N CYS A 66 -0.01 10.48 9.85
CA CYS A 66 -0.05 10.39 11.30
C CYS A 66 -1.49 10.63 11.78
N GLY A 67 -1.96 9.80 12.71
CA GLY A 67 -3.31 9.91 13.29
C GLY A 67 -3.41 10.88 14.48
N PHE A 68 -2.29 11.44 14.93
CA PHE A 68 -2.26 12.42 16.01
C PHE A 68 -2.32 13.83 15.42
N ILE A 69 -3.21 14.66 15.97
CA ILE A 69 -3.40 16.07 15.60
C ILE A 69 -2.33 16.96 16.26
N ASP A 70 -1.72 16.50 17.35
CA ASP A 70 -0.55 17.11 17.97
C ASP A 70 0.74 16.43 17.48
N ASP A 71 1.84 17.19 17.43
CA ASP A 71 3.14 16.72 16.97
C ASP A 71 3.51 15.36 17.61
N ALA A 72 3.83 14.38 16.77
CA ALA A 72 4.37 13.11 17.24
C ALA A 72 5.83 13.32 17.68
N VAL A 73 6.03 13.53 18.99
CA VAL A 73 7.36 13.55 19.64
C VAL A 73 8.12 12.26 19.43
#